data_AF-A0A9E2BJL1-F1
#
_entry.id   AF-A0A9E2BJL1-F1
#
_cell.length_a   1.000
_cell.length_b   1.000
_cell.length_c   1.000
_cell.angle_alpha   90.00
_cell.angle_beta   90.00
_cell.angle_gamma   90.00
#
_symmetry.space_group_name_H-M   'P 1'
#
loop_
_entity.id
_entity.type
_entity.pdbx_description
1 polymer ?
#
loop_
_entity_poly.entity_id
_entity_poly.type
_entity_poly.pdbx_seq_one_letter_code
_entity_poly.pdbx_strand_id
1 'polypeptide(L)'
;MEIPRLQLRVQVGEGVSPKDLRKGPGHYPESALPGQKGNLAIAGHRTTYGGPFRRLHELVAGDVIIIAKGEQSFRYVVQKSWVVLPTDLSPLDPTDIPSLTLTTCEPPGSAAYRLIVRAVLENP
;
A
#
# COMPACT_ATOMS: atom_id res chain seq x y z
N MET A 1 4.90 6.28 6.46
CA MET A 1 3.53 5.74 6.42
C MET A 1 3.16 5.21 7.80
N GLU A 2 1.93 5.49 8.22
CA GLU A 2 1.36 5.02 9.48
C GLU A 2 -0.02 4.39 9.23
N ILE A 3 -0.29 3.26 9.90
CA ILE A 3 -1.59 2.58 9.89
C ILE A 3 -2.00 2.34 11.34
N PRO A 4 -2.77 3.25 11.98
CA PRO A 4 -3.03 3.21 13.41
C PRO A 4 -3.66 1.91 13.90
N ARG A 5 -4.64 1.37 13.15
CA ARG A 5 -5.30 0.09 13.48
C ARG A 5 -4.31 -1.07 13.64
N LEU A 6 -3.24 -1.07 12.83
CA LEU A 6 -2.22 -2.11 12.84
C LEU A 6 -1.04 -1.77 13.75
N GLN A 7 -1.03 -0.60 14.39
CA GLN A 7 0.11 -0.03 15.13
C GLN A 7 1.39 -0.02 14.27
N LEU A 8 1.24 0.17 12.95
CA LEU A 8 2.33 0.12 12.00
C LEU A 8 2.84 1.53 11.73
N ARG A 9 4.15 1.74 11.87
CA ARG A 9 4.87 2.93 11.40
C ARG A 9 6.12 2.51 10.66
N VAL A 10 6.21 2.88 9.38
CA VAL A 10 7.29 2.47 8.48
C VAL A 10 7.66 3.59 7.53
N GLN A 11 8.93 3.65 7.15
CA GLN A 11 9.37 4.49 6.03
C GLN A 11 9.05 3.79 4.71
N VAL A 12 8.63 4.55 3.71
CA VAL A 12 8.37 4.06 2.36
C VAL A 12 9.51 4.56 1.49
N GLY A 13 10.24 3.63 0.89
CA GLY A 13 11.31 3.95 -0.06
C GLY A 13 10.78 4.07 -1.49
N GLU A 14 11.68 4.40 -2.41
CA GLU A 14 11.41 4.42 -3.85
C GLU A 14 11.78 3.07 -4.49
N GLY A 15 10.95 2.57 -5.39
CA GLY A 15 11.20 1.34 -6.13
C GLY A 15 10.64 0.07 -5.46
N VAL A 16 10.34 -0.92 -6.30
CA VAL A 16 9.75 -2.20 -5.89
C VAL A 16 10.59 -3.40 -6.31
N SER A 17 11.88 -3.20 -6.60
CA SER A 17 12.79 -4.31 -6.90
C SER A 17 13.02 -5.18 -5.66
N PRO A 18 13.50 -6.42 -5.80
CA PRO A 18 13.87 -7.25 -4.66
C PRO A 18 14.92 -6.59 -3.74
N LYS A 19 15.78 -5.71 -4.26
CA LYS A 19 16.77 -4.98 -3.46
C LYS A 19 16.12 -3.87 -2.63
N ASP A 20 15.09 -3.22 -3.17
CA ASP A 20 14.41 -2.10 -2.52
C ASP A 20 13.51 -2.61 -1.40
N LEU A 21 12.69 -3.63 -1.69
CA LEU A 21 11.71 -4.17 -0.74
C LEU A 21 12.34 -4.87 0.48
N ARG A 22 13.63 -5.25 0.40
CA ARG A 22 14.40 -5.73 1.56
C ARG A 22 14.56 -4.66 2.65
N LYS A 23 14.50 -3.38 2.29
CA LYS A 23 14.67 -2.26 3.21
C LYS A 23 13.37 -1.83 3.88
N GLY A 24 12.23 -2.21 3.31
CA GLY A 24 10.90 -1.81 3.76
C GLY A 24 9.92 -1.69 2.59
N PRO A 25 8.71 -1.16 2.82
CA PRO A 25 7.76 -0.90 1.76
C PRO A 25 8.31 0.08 0.71
N GLY A 26 7.94 -0.13 -0.54
CA GLY A 26 8.44 0.64 -1.69
C GLY A 26 7.31 1.20 -2.54
N HIS A 27 7.45 2.45 -2.96
CA HIS A 27 6.60 3.11 -3.93
C HIS A 27 6.84 2.54 -5.34
N TYR A 28 5.77 2.32 -6.10
CA TYR A 28 5.88 1.98 -7.51
C TYR A 28 6.23 3.24 -8.32
N PRO A 29 7.38 3.31 -9.01
CA PRO A 29 7.86 4.56 -9.61
C PRO A 29 6.92 5.23 -10.61
N GLU A 30 6.14 4.44 -11.35
CA GLU A 30 5.19 4.94 -12.36
C GLU A 30 3.82 5.34 -11.77
N SER A 31 3.64 5.18 -10.44
CA SER A 31 2.38 5.48 -9.76
C SER A 31 2.33 6.93 -9.25
N ALA A 32 1.13 7.40 -8.86
CA ALA A 32 0.96 8.78 -8.44
C ALA A 32 1.66 9.06 -7.10
N LEU A 33 2.10 10.30 -6.89
CA LEU A 33 2.67 10.72 -5.60
C LEU A 33 1.57 11.00 -4.57
N PRO A 34 1.89 11.01 -3.25
CA PRO A 34 0.91 11.31 -2.20
C PRO A 34 0.16 12.63 -2.45
N GLY A 35 -1.17 12.58 -2.32
CA GLY A 35 -2.08 13.72 -2.53
C GLY A 35 -2.40 14.06 -3.99
N GLN A 36 -1.71 13.47 -4.97
CA GLN A 36 -1.97 13.75 -6.38
C GLN A 36 -3.18 12.97 -6.90
N LYS A 37 -3.82 13.50 -7.96
CA LYS A 37 -4.78 12.72 -8.75
C LYS A 37 -4.09 11.48 -9.29
N GLY A 38 -4.77 10.34 -9.24
CA GLY A 38 -4.22 9.05 -9.64
C GLY A 38 -4.13 8.08 -8.47
N ASN A 39 -3.40 7.00 -8.70
CA ASN A 39 -3.27 5.90 -7.76
C ASN A 39 -1.83 5.86 -7.24
N LEU A 40 -1.62 6.22 -5.97
CA LEU A 40 -0.37 5.99 -5.26
C LEU A 40 -0.29 4.50 -4.93
N ALA A 41 0.70 3.78 -5.45
CA ALA A 41 0.87 2.36 -5.17
C ALA A 41 2.12 2.10 -4.32
N ILE A 42 1.98 1.23 -3.31
CA ILE A 42 3.07 0.83 -2.41
C ILE A 42 3.05 -0.69 -2.23
N ALA A 43 4.19 -1.33 -2.51
CA ALA A 43 4.41 -2.74 -2.24
C ALA A 43 5.10 -2.96 -0.89
N GLY A 44 4.79 -4.07 -0.23
CA GLY A 44 5.51 -4.48 0.98
C GLY A 44 5.40 -5.97 1.24
N HIS A 45 6.43 -6.53 1.88
CA HIS A 45 6.46 -7.96 2.18
C HIS A 45 5.42 -8.37 3.22
N ARG A 46 4.78 -9.52 2.98
CA ARG A 46 3.83 -10.12 3.92
C ARG A 46 4.54 -10.83 5.08
N THR A 47 5.61 -11.56 4.78
CA THR A 47 6.23 -12.49 5.74
C THR A 47 7.71 -12.22 5.94
N THR A 48 8.47 -12.02 4.86
CA THR A 48 9.93 -11.85 4.88
C THR A 48 10.36 -10.45 5.28
N TYR A 49 11.62 -10.31 5.71
CA TYR A 49 12.25 -9.02 6.04
C TYR A 49 11.43 -8.19 7.05
N GLY A 50 11.02 -8.84 8.14
CA GLY A 50 10.15 -8.26 9.17
C GLY A 50 8.65 -8.31 8.83
N GLY A 51 8.27 -8.48 7.56
CA GLY A 51 6.88 -8.58 7.12
C GLY A 51 6.07 -7.33 7.46
N PRO A 52 6.45 -6.14 6.97
CA PRO A 52 5.77 -4.89 7.31
C PRO A 52 4.27 -4.92 7.01
N PHE A 53 3.83 -5.70 6.02
CA PHE A 53 2.42 -5.85 5.63
C PHE A 53 1.79 -7.17 6.15
N ARG A 54 2.39 -7.83 7.14
CA ARG A 54 1.89 -9.09 7.75
C ARG A 54 0.40 -9.05 8.09
N ARG A 55 -0.06 -7.92 8.60
CA ARG A 55 -1.42 -7.72 9.12
C ARG A 55 -2.33 -6.92 8.17
N LEU A 56 -1.93 -6.72 6.91
CA LEU A 56 -2.70 -5.91 5.95
C LEU A 56 -4.14 -6.42 5.74
N HIS A 57 -4.34 -7.74 5.85
CA HIS A 57 -5.66 -8.39 5.77
C HIS A 57 -6.66 -8.00 6.89
N GLU A 58 -6.19 -7.37 7.97
CA GLU A 58 -7.04 -6.95 9.09
C GLU A 58 -7.67 -5.55 8.86
N LEU A 59 -7.28 -4.88 7.77
CA LEU A 59 -7.86 -3.61 7.36
C LEU A 59 -9.24 -3.82 6.76
N VAL A 60 -10.17 -3.00 7.19
CA VAL A 60 -11.56 -2.95 6.74
C VAL A 60 -11.92 -1.54 6.27
N ALA A 61 -13.07 -1.40 5.60
CA ALA A 61 -13.55 -0.10 5.17
C ALA A 61 -13.67 0.89 6.34
N GLY A 62 -13.24 2.13 6.14
CA GLY A 62 -13.21 3.16 7.18
C GLY A 62 -11.88 3.29 7.94
N ASP A 63 -10.98 2.29 7.85
CA ASP A 63 -9.67 2.39 8.48
C ASP A 63 -8.79 3.44 7.80
N VAL A 64 -7.93 4.08 8.58
CA VAL A 64 -7.08 5.19 8.10
C VAL A 64 -5.66 4.72 7.84
N ILE A 65 -5.10 5.19 6.72
CA ILE A 65 -3.68 5.10 6.36
C ILE A 65 -3.15 6.51 6.15
N ILE A 66 -2.06 6.85 6.83
CA ILE A 66 -1.45 8.18 6.76
C ILE A 66 -0.13 8.10 6.00
N ILE A 67 0.00 8.89 4.94
CA ILE A 67 1.23 9.03 4.17
C ILE A 67 1.81 10.42 4.42
N ALA A 68 3.01 10.48 4.98
CA ALA A 68 3.73 11.73 5.19
C ALA A 68 4.78 11.94 4.08
N LYS A 69 4.88 13.16 3.55
CA LYS A 69 5.88 13.59 2.57
C LYS A 69 6.35 15.00 2.93
N GLY A 70 7.58 15.12 3.43
CA GLY A 70 8.05 16.37 4.02
C GLY A 70 7.18 16.77 5.22
N GLU A 71 6.71 18.02 5.23
CA GLU A 71 5.83 18.54 6.29
C GLU A 71 4.34 18.24 6.05
N GLN A 72 3.99 17.67 4.88
CA GLN A 72 2.61 17.36 4.53
C GLN A 72 2.24 15.92 4.93
N SER A 73 1.01 15.76 5.40
CA SER A 73 0.42 14.46 5.71
C SER A 73 -0.90 14.27 4.98
N PHE A 74 -1.06 13.12 4.33
CA PHE A 74 -2.21 12.75 3.53
C PHE A 74 -2.93 11.58 4.21
N ARG A 75 -4.20 11.77 4.56
CA ARG A 75 -5.04 10.74 5.18
C ARG A 75 -5.82 10.03 4.09
N TYR A 76 -5.65 8.72 4.00
CA TYR A 76 -6.41 7.86 3.09
C TYR A 76 -7.33 6.94 3.89
N VAL A 77 -8.58 6.82 3.49
CA VAL A 77 -9.58 5.96 4.13
C VAL A 77 -9.78 4.71 3.28
N VAL A 78 -9.56 3.55 3.88
CA VAL A 78 -9.74 2.24 3.26
C VAL A 78 -11.17 2.09 2.78
N GLN A 79 -11.32 1.66 1.53
CA GLN A 79 -12.60 1.38 0.90
C GLN A 79 -12.88 -0.11 0.85
N LYS A 80 -11.88 -0.91 0.44
CA LYS A 80 -12.01 -2.36 0.32
C LYS A 80 -10.66 -3.06 0.25
N SER A 81 -10.68 -4.37 0.48
CA SER A 81 -9.58 -5.28 0.24
C SER A 81 -10.04 -6.48 -0.60
N TRP A 82 -9.17 -7.01 -1.45
CA TRP A 82 -9.46 -8.19 -2.27
C TRP A 82 -8.16 -8.89 -2.69
N VAL A 83 -8.29 -10.11 -3.22
CA VAL A 83 -7.16 -10.94 -3.66
C VAL A 83 -7.17 -11.03 -5.19
N VAL A 84 -6.00 -10.91 -5.81
CA VAL A 84 -5.80 -11.03 -7.26
C VAL A 84 -4.66 -11.98 -7.60
N LEU A 85 -4.60 -12.41 -8.85
CA LEU A 85 -3.44 -13.13 -9.39
C LEU A 85 -2.22 -12.19 -9.47
N PRO A 86 -0.98 -12.69 -9.31
CA PRO A 86 0.22 -11.87 -9.40
C PRO A 86 0.42 -11.19 -10.77
N THR A 87 -0.20 -11.75 -11.81
CA THR A 87 -0.19 -11.22 -13.19
C THR A 87 -1.26 -10.16 -13.44
N ASP A 88 -2.22 -10.00 -12.53
CA ASP A 88 -3.24 -8.96 -12.63
C ASP A 88 -2.66 -7.66 -12.07
N LEU A 89 -2.34 -6.75 -12.99
CA LEU A 89 -1.79 -5.43 -12.68
C LEU A 89 -2.86 -4.34 -12.60
N SER A 90 -4.13 -4.65 -12.93
CA SER A 90 -5.22 -3.67 -12.90
C SER A 90 -5.41 -2.94 -11.57
N PRO A 91 -5.04 -3.49 -10.39
CA PRO A 91 -5.07 -2.72 -9.15
C PRO A 91 -4.09 -1.53 -9.09
N LEU A 92 -3.08 -1.51 -9.97
CA LEU A 92 -2.08 -0.44 -10.05
C LEU A 92 -2.49 0.67 -11.02
N ASP A 93 -3.53 0.45 -11.83
CA ASP A 93 -3.96 1.41 -12.83
C ASP A 93 -4.31 2.77 -12.18
N PRO A 94 -4.05 3.89 -12.89
CA PRO A 94 -4.45 5.20 -12.43
C PRO A 94 -5.95 5.30 -12.15
N THR A 95 -6.32 6.15 -11.19
CA THR A 95 -7.70 6.43 -10.83
C THR A 95 -8.05 7.90 -11.07
N ASP A 96 -9.32 8.19 -11.31
CA ASP A 96 -9.79 9.57 -11.50
C ASP A 96 -9.78 10.42 -10.21
N ILE A 97 -9.69 9.76 -9.06
CA ILE A 97 -9.58 10.39 -7.74
C ILE A 97 -8.26 10.02 -7.08
N PRO A 98 -7.70 10.85 -6.18
CA PRO A 98 -6.52 10.49 -5.39
C PRO A 98 -6.78 9.22 -4.56
N SER A 99 -6.12 8.13 -4.95
CA SER A 99 -6.24 6.81 -4.33
C SER A 99 -4.89 6.32 -3.83
N LEU A 100 -4.94 5.37 -2.88
CA LEU A 100 -3.81 4.61 -2.40
C LEU A 100 -4.09 3.12 -2.57
N THR A 101 -3.14 2.40 -3.16
CA THR A 101 -3.14 0.94 -3.27
C THR A 101 -1.96 0.35 -2.51
N LEU A 102 -2.22 -0.49 -1.51
CA LEU A 102 -1.20 -1.29 -0.85
C LEU A 102 -1.23 -2.72 -1.41
N THR A 103 -0.06 -3.25 -1.78
CA THR A 103 0.07 -4.60 -2.33
C THR A 103 0.99 -5.47 -1.48
N THR A 104 0.60 -6.72 -1.26
CA THR A 104 1.42 -7.71 -0.57
C THR A 104 1.14 -9.13 -1.05
N CYS A 105 2.02 -10.08 -0.75
CA CYS A 105 1.78 -11.49 -1.07
C CYS A 105 0.64 -12.07 -0.23
N GLU A 106 -0.08 -13.05 -0.80
CA GLU A 106 -1.15 -13.80 -0.15
C GLU A 106 -1.12 -15.27 -0.64
N PRO A 107 -1.34 -16.26 0.25
CA PRO A 107 -1.34 -16.18 1.71
C PRO A 107 0.07 -15.98 2.31
N PRO A 108 0.21 -15.77 3.64
CA PRO A 108 1.52 -15.68 4.28
C PRO A 108 2.45 -16.84 3.92
N GLY A 109 3.70 -16.54 3.55
CA GLY A 109 4.69 -17.53 3.11
C GLY A 109 4.55 -18.00 1.65
N SER A 110 3.52 -17.55 0.92
CA SER A 110 3.31 -17.86 -0.49
C SER A 110 3.34 -16.59 -1.33
N ALA A 111 3.67 -16.74 -2.62
CA ALA A 111 3.58 -15.67 -3.61
C ALA A 111 2.48 -15.93 -4.66
N ALA A 112 1.63 -16.93 -4.41
CA ALA A 112 0.60 -17.41 -5.35
C ALA A 112 -0.42 -16.33 -5.72
N TYR A 113 -0.72 -15.41 -4.79
CA TYR A 113 -1.62 -14.30 -5.00
C TYR A 113 -1.08 -12.99 -4.43
N ARG A 114 -1.84 -11.91 -4.66
CA ARG A 114 -1.63 -10.62 -4.04
C ARG A 114 -2.88 -10.21 -3.27
N LEU A 115 -2.69 -9.82 -2.01
CA LEU A 115 -3.70 -9.07 -1.28
C LEU A 115 -3.53 -7.59 -1.63
N ILE A 116 -4.66 -6.97 -1.99
CA ILE A 116 -4.78 -5.57 -2.34
C ILE A 116 -5.64 -4.87 -1.30
N VAL A 117 -5.20 -3.69 -0.85
CA VAL A 117 -6.02 -2.75 -0.10
C VAL A 117 -6.12 -1.45 -0.89
N ARG A 118 -7.35 -1.00 -1.15
CA ARG A 118 -7.62 0.30 -1.79
C ARG A 118 -8.17 1.28 -0.77
N ALA A 119 -7.59 2.47 -0.75
CA ALA A 119 -8.03 3.60 0.04
C ALA A 119 -8.13 4.85 -0.84
N VAL A 120 -8.90 5.84 -0.41
CA VAL A 120 -9.10 7.12 -1.12
C VAL A 120 -8.70 8.26 -0.20
N LEU A 121 -8.16 9.33 -0.77
CA LEU A 121 -7.78 10.51 0.02
C LEU A 121 -9.02 11.09 0.69
N GLU A 122 -8.93 11.29 2.01
CA GLU A 122 -9.89 12.07 2.78
C GLU A 122 -9.62 13.54 2.45
N ASN A 123 -10.56 14.18 1.74
CA ASN A 123 -10.49 15.61 1.51
C ASN A 123 -10.50 16.34 2.86
N PRO A 124 -9.64 17.35 3.08
CA PRO A 124 -9.74 18.22 4.24
C PRO A 124 -11.05 19.02 4.27
#